data_AF-A0A7D9E217-F1
#
_entry.id   AF-A0A7D9E217-F1
#
_cell.length_a   1.000
_cell.length_b   1.000
_cell.length_c   1.000
_cell.angle_alpha   90.00
_cell.angle_beta   90.00
_cell.angle_gamma   90.00
#
_symmetry.space_group_name_H-M   'P 1'
#
loop_
_entity.id
_entity.type
_entity.pdbx_description
1 polymer ?
#
loop_
_entity_poly.entity_id
_entity_poly.type
_entity_poly.pdbx_seq_one_letter_code
_entity_poly.pdbx_strand_id
1 'polypeptide(L)'
;MALSSKELSLLLSILSEDNLSQSSFEGIASTFHHTFQRQDHFRVGSALMLLLQQPDLLPAPSQRVSILFLLYEMYKTEPPQNNPFVTFFLQLL
;
A
#
# COMPACT_ATOMS: atom_id res chain seq x y z
N MET A 1 2.29 14.34 -9.13
CA MET A 1 3.59 14.49 -8.44
C MET A 1 3.93 13.15 -7.81
N ALA A 2 5.08 12.57 -8.16
CA ALA A 2 5.53 11.27 -7.67
C ALA A 2 5.94 11.33 -6.18
N LEU A 3 6.01 10.18 -5.50
CA LEU A 3 6.63 10.08 -4.18
C LEU A 3 8.07 10.58 -4.25
N SER A 4 8.50 11.30 -3.22
CA SER A 4 9.92 11.59 -3.04
C SER A 4 10.70 10.29 -2.78
N SER A 5 11.99 10.29 -3.11
CA SER A 5 12.85 9.13 -2.85
C SER A 5 12.83 8.69 -1.38
N LYS A 6 12.69 9.63 -0.43
CA LYS A 6 12.60 9.33 1.00
C LYS A 6 11.31 8.60 1.36
N GLU A 7 10.18 9.09 0.86
CA GLU A 7 8.87 8.46 1.07
C GLU A 7 8.81 7.06 0.46
N LEU A 8 9.41 6.88 -0.72
CA LEU A 8 9.49 5.56 -1.36
C LEU A 8 10.35 4.59 -0.54
N SER A 9 11.49 5.04 0.00
CA SER A 9 12.31 4.23 0.90
C SER A 9 11.56 3.84 2.18
N LEU A 10 10.76 4.74 2.75
CA LEU A 10 9.93 4.44 3.92
C LEU A 10 8.84 3.41 3.58
N LEU A 11 8.18 3.55 2.44
CA LEU A 11 7.19 2.59 1.97
C LEU A 11 7.80 1.20 1.76
N LEU A 12 8.96 1.11 1.12
CA LEU A 12 9.68 -0.16 0.93
C LEU A 12 10.16 -0.77 2.25
N SER A 13 10.53 0.06 3.24
CA SER A 13 10.87 -0.40 4.59
C SER A 13 9.67 -1.04 5.29
N ILE A 14 8.49 -0.42 5.19
CA ILE A 14 7.23 -0.98 5.71
C ILE A 14 6.88 -2.30 5.00
N LEU A 15 7.11 -2.39 3.70
CA LEU A 15 6.86 -3.58 2.88
C LEU A 15 8.01 -4.60 2.89
N SER A 16 9.05 -4.40 3.71
CA SER A 16 10.16 -5.34 3.78
C SER A 16 9.69 -6.67 4.37
N GLU A 17 10.20 -7.80 3.86
CA GLU A 17 9.79 -9.13 4.33
C GLU A 17 9.99 -9.31 5.84
N ASP A 18 11.06 -8.74 6.39
CA ASP A 18 11.35 -8.78 7.83
C ASP A 18 10.24 -8.08 8.64
N ASN A 19 9.84 -6.88 8.21
CA ASN A 19 8.77 -6.12 8.86
C ASN A 19 7.41 -6.86 8.74
N LEU A 20 7.09 -7.37 7.55
CA LEU A 20 5.85 -8.09 7.29
C LEU A 20 5.75 -9.42 8.04
N SER A 21 6.88 -10.04 8.36
CA SER A 21 6.92 -11.30 9.11
C SER A 21 6.79 -11.09 10.62
N GLN A 22 7.25 -9.94 11.13
CA GLN A 22 7.24 -9.60 12.55
C GLN A 22 5.99 -8.83 12.97
N SER A 23 5.39 -8.07 12.05
CA SER A 23 4.27 -7.17 12.34
C SER A 23 2.93 -7.80 11.93
N SER A 24 1.87 -7.49 12.69
CA SER A 24 0.50 -7.77 12.27
C SER A 24 0.05 -6.76 11.20
N PHE A 25 -1.01 -7.08 10.44
CA PHE A 25 -1.63 -6.14 9.51
C PHE A 25 -2.04 -4.83 10.18
N GLU A 26 -2.54 -4.87 11.42
CA GLU A 26 -2.88 -3.67 12.18
C GLU A 26 -1.63 -2.84 12.52
N GLY A 27 -0.52 -3.48 12.89
CA GLY A 27 0.76 -2.80 13.12
C GLY A 27 1.31 -2.12 11.86
N ILE A 28 1.18 -2.79 10.72
CA ILE A 28 1.57 -2.25 9.40
C ILE A 28 0.70 -1.04 9.05
N ALA A 29 -0.63 -1.14 9.20
CA ALA A 29 -1.55 -0.03 8.96
C ALA A 29 -1.27 1.17 9.88
N SER A 30 -0.99 0.92 11.16
CA SER A 30 -0.65 1.97 12.13
C SER A 30 0.64 2.70 11.73
N THR A 31 1.68 1.95 11.37
CA THR A 31 2.96 2.51 10.90
C THR A 31 2.77 3.29 9.61
N PHE A 32 1.94 2.77 8.70
CA PHE A 32 1.59 3.42 7.44
C PHE A 32 0.90 4.76 7.67
N HIS A 33 -0.17 4.83 8.47
CA HIS A 33 -0.90 6.07 8.78
C HIS A 33 -0.07 7.09 9.54
N HIS A 34 0.88 6.62 10.37
CA HIS A 34 1.81 7.51 11.05
C HIS A 34 2.82 8.15 10.07
N THR A 35 3.13 7.44 8.98
CA THR A 35 4.11 7.87 7.97
C THR A 35 3.48 8.70 6.86
N PHE A 36 2.30 8.28 6.39
CA PHE A 36 1.59 8.89 5.27
C PHE A 36 0.23 9.39 5.74
N GLN A 37 -0.06 10.65 5.47
CA GLN A 37 -1.35 11.25 5.79
C GLN A 37 -2.34 11.04 4.64
N ARG A 38 -3.62 11.31 4.92
CA ARG A 38 -4.73 11.14 3.96
C ARG A 38 -4.50 11.86 2.62
N GLN A 39 -3.84 13.02 2.64
CA GLN A 39 -3.48 13.79 1.44
C GLN A 39 -2.50 13.04 0.52
N ASP A 40 -1.72 12.12 1.07
CA ASP A 40 -0.69 11.35 0.36
C ASP A 40 -1.20 9.98 -0.09
N HIS A 41 -2.33 9.50 0.45
CA HIS A 41 -2.91 8.18 0.14
C HIS A 41 -3.10 7.93 -1.35
N PHE A 42 -3.51 8.93 -2.13
CA PHE A 42 -3.64 8.77 -3.58
C PHE A 42 -2.29 8.52 -4.26
N ARG A 43 -1.24 9.24 -3.85
CA ARG A 43 0.10 9.12 -4.44
C ARG A 43 0.75 7.81 -4.03
N VAL A 44 0.67 7.47 -2.74
CA VAL A 44 1.21 6.24 -2.17
C VAL A 44 0.48 5.04 -2.74
N GLY A 45 -0.85 5.07 -2.81
CA GLY A 45 -1.66 4.02 -3.43
C GLY A 45 -1.37 3.82 -4.92
N SER A 46 -1.10 4.90 -5.65
CA SER A 46 -0.66 4.80 -7.05
C SER A 46 0.71 4.09 -7.17
N ALA A 47 1.65 4.41 -6.28
CA ALA A 47 2.95 3.72 -6.22
C ALA A 47 2.81 2.24 -5.83
N LEU A 48 1.94 1.95 -4.87
CA LEU A 48 1.59 0.58 -4.46
C LEU A 48 1.03 -0.25 -5.63
N MET A 49 0.14 0.33 -6.43
CA MET A 49 -0.37 -0.33 -7.64
C MET A 49 0.72 -0.60 -8.66
N LEU A 50 1.61 0.37 -8.91
CA LEU A 50 2.74 0.17 -9.82
C LEU A 50 3.65 -0.96 -9.35
N LEU A 51 3.94 -1.04 -8.05
CA LEU A 51 4.69 -2.15 -7.46
C LEU A 51 3.97 -3.49 -7.66
N LEU A 52 2.64 -3.54 -7.52
CA LEU A 52 1.87 -4.77 -7.73
C LEU A 52 1.87 -5.23 -9.20
N GLN A 53 1.93 -4.28 -10.14
CA GLN A 53 2.03 -4.55 -11.59
C GLN A 53 3.42 -5.05 -12.00
N GLN A 54 4.45 -4.85 -11.18
CA GLN A 54 5.83 -5.26 -11.45
C GLN A 54 6.22 -6.45 -10.57
N PRO A 55 5.94 -7.70 -11.00
CA PRO A 55 6.16 -8.89 -10.18
C PRO A 55 7.63 -9.12 -9.79
N ASP A 56 8.58 -8.58 -10.55
CA ASP A 56 10.02 -8.64 -10.30
C ASP A 56 10.45 -7.85 -9.05
N LEU A 57 9.71 -6.77 -8.73
CA LEU A 57 10.03 -5.88 -7.59
C LEU A 57 9.49 -6.41 -6.26
N LEU A 58 8.49 -7.29 -6.30
CA LEU A 58 7.83 -7.88 -5.13
C LEU A 58 7.85 -9.41 -5.23
N PRO A 59 9.01 -10.03 -4.92
CA PRO A 59 9.19 -11.47 -5.04
C PRO A 59 8.33 -12.24 -4.03
N ALA A 60 8.03 -11.66 -2.87
CA ALA A 60 7.33 -12.35 -1.80
C ALA A 60 5.79 -12.20 -1.90
N PRO A 61 5.02 -13.31 -1.79
CA PRO A 61 3.55 -13.25 -1.78
C PRO A 61 2.98 -12.41 -0.63
N SER A 62 3.66 -12.41 0.53
CA SER A 62 3.29 -11.61 1.70
C SER A 62 3.24 -10.12 1.39
N GLN A 63 4.18 -9.61 0.59
CA GLN A 63 4.20 -8.21 0.17
C GLN A 63 2.97 -7.86 -0.65
N ARG A 64 2.58 -8.71 -1.60
CA ARG A 64 1.39 -8.47 -2.44
C ARG A 64 0.13 -8.39 -1.60
N VAL A 65 -0.04 -9.30 -0.64
CA VAL A 65 -1.18 -9.29 0.29
C VAL A 65 -1.17 -8.03 1.15
N SER A 66 -0.01 -7.63 1.68
CA SER A 66 0.13 -6.40 2.47
C SER A 66 -0.18 -5.15 1.67
N ILE A 67 0.20 -5.08 0.40
CA ILE A 67 -0.14 -3.97 -0.49
C ILE A 67 -1.65 -3.91 -0.74
N LEU A 68 -2.29 -5.04 -1.03
CA LEU A 68 -3.75 -5.09 -1.21
C LEU A 68 -4.48 -4.68 0.06
N PHE A 69 -4.00 -5.14 1.21
CA PHE A 69 -4.50 -4.73 2.52
C PHE A 69 -4.39 -3.22 2.72
N LEU A 70 -3.22 -2.62 2.47
CA LEU A 70 -3.01 -1.17 2.59
C LEU A 70 -3.88 -0.36 1.63
N LEU A 71 -4.03 -0.82 0.38
CA LEU A 71 -4.93 -0.20 -0.61
C LEU A 71 -6.38 -0.16 -0.14
N TYR A 72 -6.85 -1.24 0.49
CA TYR A 72 -8.17 -1.30 1.09
C TYR A 72 -8.26 -0.40 2.33
N GLU A 73 -7.26 -0.49 3.20
CA GLU A 73 -7.26 0.14 4.52
C GLU A 73 -7.26 1.67 4.43
N MET A 74 -6.55 2.26 3.45
CA MET A 74 -6.54 3.71 3.17
C MET A 74 -7.92 4.32 2.90
N TYR A 75 -8.87 3.54 2.37
CA TYR A 75 -10.20 4.01 1.96
C TYR A 75 -11.33 3.21 2.63
N LYS A 76 -11.03 2.40 3.64
CA LYS A 76 -12.03 1.52 4.30
C LYS A 76 -13.21 2.28 4.91
N THR A 77 -13.02 3.57 5.24
CA THR A 77 -14.03 4.45 5.84
C THR A 77 -14.76 5.31 4.81
N GLU A 78 -14.32 5.29 3.54
CA GLU A 78 -14.90 6.08 2.47
C GLU A 78 -15.94 5.27 1.69
N PRO A 79 -16.99 5.91 1.15
CA PRO A 79 -17.88 5.24 0.21
C PRO A 79 -17.06 4.77 -1.02
N PRO A 80 -17.41 3.63 -1.64
CA PRO A 80 -16.66 3.09 -2.78
C PRO A 80 -16.49 4.08 -3.95
N GLN A 81 -17.45 4.99 -4.11
CA GLN A 81 -17.45 6.04 -5.13
C GLN A 81 -16.28 7.03 -4.99
N ASN A 82 -15.75 7.20 -3.77
CA ASN A 82 -14.62 8.08 -3.49
C ASN A 82 -13.28 7.34 -3.50
N ASN A 83 -13.28 6.01 -3.61
CA ASN A 83 -12.06 5.24 -3.64
C ASN A 83 -11.57 5.10 -5.09
N PRO A 84 -10.47 5.77 -5.46
CA PRO A 84 -9.95 5.78 -6.83
C PRO A 84 -9.39 4.41 -7.25
N PHE A 85 -9.25 3.47 -6.32
CA PHE A 85 -8.63 2.16 -6.52
C PHE A 85 -9.64 1.02 -6.59
N VAL A 86 -10.95 1.30 -6.53
CA VAL A 86 -12.00 0.26 -6.59
C VAL A 86 -11.92 -0.56 -7.88
N THR A 87 -11.67 0.08 -9.02
CA THR A 87 -11.55 -0.61 -10.31
C THR A 87 -10.42 -1.63 -10.30
N PHE A 88 -9.34 -1.37 -9.57
CA PHE A 88 -8.22 -2.30 -9.44
C PHE A 88 -8.63 -3.58 -8.70
N PHE A 89 -9.38 -3.45 -7.61
CA PHE A 89 -9.93 -4.61 -6.89
C PHE A 89 -10.89 -5.42 -7.76
N LEU A 90 -11.69 -4.76 -8.61
CA LEU A 90 -12.60 -5.43 -9.54
C LEU A 90 -11.87 -6.21 -10.64
N GLN A 91 -10.69 -5.77 -11.06
CA GLN A 91 -9.88 -6.46 -12.08
C GLN A 91 -9.12 -7.68 -11.52
N LEU A 92 -8.99 -7.78 -10.19
CA LEU A 92 -8.26 -8.84 -9.52
C LEU A 92 -9.13 -10.09 -9.27
N LEU A 93 -10.45 -9.94 -9.44
CA LEU A 93 -11.51 -10.91 -9.17
C LEU A 93 -11.89 -11.66 -10.45
#